data_AF-A0A2M7M797-F1
#
_entry.id   AF-A0A2M7M797-F1
#
_cell.length_a   1.000
_cell.length_b   1.000
_cell.length_c   1.000
_cell.angle_alpha   90.00
_cell.angle_beta   90.00
_cell.angle_gamma   90.00
#
_symmetry.space_group_name_H-M   'P 1'
#
loop_
_entity.id
_entity.type
_entity.pdbx_description
1 polymer ?
#
loop_
_entity_poly.entity_id
_entity_poly.type
_entity_poly.pdbx_seq_one_letter_code
_entity_poly.pdbx_strand_id
1 'polypeptide(L)'
;MRGRFLTRSNTVLGGMLWVMLLSFSGCSKPPVELTSVKFVDNLDGGSGNFDRMIQICFKEPLTAEYYHKIKIITHQSYKLDGGTPLRPLASDPDNNCHLRNLYNYIHRDSPLGARQMIKDYMVPGNINQVLIQVYKEKPQGKELPIAEKLFKDL
;
A
#
# COMPACT_ATOMS: atom_id res chain seq x y z
N MET A 1 85.93 -23.25 17.17
CA MET A 1 85.27 -24.25 16.30
C MET A 1 83.79 -24.33 16.69
N ARG A 2 82.88 -24.22 15.71
CA ARG A 2 81.41 -24.50 15.75
C ARG A 2 80.58 -23.61 16.72
N GLY A 3 79.47 -22.98 16.34
CA GLY A 3 78.69 -22.93 15.11
C GLY A 3 77.59 -21.87 15.25
N ARG A 4 77.14 -21.32 14.12
CA ARG A 4 76.01 -20.38 14.00
C ARG A 4 74.69 -21.09 14.30
N PHE A 5 73.68 -20.38 14.81
CA PHE A 5 72.33 -20.46 14.26
C PHE A 5 71.59 -19.12 14.48
N LEU A 6 71.28 -18.47 13.37
CA LEU A 6 70.18 -17.50 13.22
C LEU A 6 68.86 -18.23 13.56
N THR A 7 67.83 -17.59 14.11
CA THR A 7 66.76 -17.02 13.28
C THR A 7 65.80 -16.12 14.07
N ARG A 8 65.38 -15.05 13.39
CA ARG A 8 64.19 -14.21 13.58
C ARG A 8 62.92 -15.01 13.92
N SER A 9 62.02 -14.40 14.70
CA SER A 9 60.73 -13.89 14.18
C SER A 9 59.94 -13.14 15.25
N ASN A 10 59.78 -11.83 15.04
CA ASN A 10 58.73 -11.01 15.65
C ASN A 10 57.41 -11.39 15.02
N THR A 11 56.47 -11.94 15.80
CA THR A 11 55.11 -12.19 15.34
C THR A 11 54.17 -11.18 15.99
N VAL A 12 54.08 -10.00 15.38
CA VAL A 12 52.97 -9.07 15.60
C VAL A 12 51.81 -9.57 14.71
N LEU A 13 50.95 -10.44 15.26
CA LEU A 13 49.57 -10.60 14.76
C LEU A 13 48.75 -9.60 15.59
N GLY A 14 48.46 -8.38 15.15
CA GLY A 14 48.02 -8.03 13.81
C GLY A 14 46.53 -8.32 13.72
N GLY A 15 45.74 -7.45 14.33
CA GLY A 15 44.30 -7.61 14.52
C GLY A 15 43.54 -7.84 13.21
N MET A 16 42.60 -8.77 13.27
CA MET A 16 41.58 -8.94 12.24
C MET A 16 40.24 -9.21 12.90
N LEU A 17 39.78 -8.20 13.67
CA LEU A 17 38.39 -8.08 14.07
C LEU A 17 37.62 -7.50 12.88
N TRP A 18 37.43 -8.31 11.84
CA TRP A 18 36.51 -7.99 10.75
C TRP A 18 35.09 -8.12 11.30
N VAL A 19 34.65 -7.06 11.96
CA VAL A 19 33.26 -6.78 12.22
C VAL A 19 32.58 -6.72 10.85
N MET A 20 31.98 -7.83 10.42
CA MET A 20 30.93 -7.79 9.41
C MET A 20 29.80 -6.97 10.02
N LEU A 21 29.89 -5.65 9.80
CA LEU A 21 28.80 -4.71 9.90
C LEU A 21 27.69 -5.27 9.02
N LEU A 22 26.74 -5.89 9.72
CA LEU A 22 25.38 -6.15 9.30
C LEU A 22 24.83 -4.87 8.67
N SER A 23 25.07 -4.71 7.37
CA SER A 23 24.35 -3.76 6.53
C SER A 23 22.98 -4.37 6.27
N PHE A 24 22.19 -4.54 7.33
CA PHE A 24 20.75 -4.45 7.20
C PHE A 24 20.46 -2.99 6.87
N SER A 25 20.71 -2.59 5.62
CA SER A 25 19.91 -1.54 5.01
C SER A 25 18.49 -2.08 5.01
N GLY A 26 17.79 -1.93 6.13
CA GLY A 26 16.37 -2.18 6.23
C GLY A 26 15.75 -1.29 5.18
N CYS A 27 15.37 -1.89 4.05
CA CYS A 27 14.70 -1.22 2.95
C CYS A 27 13.29 -0.87 3.44
N SER A 28 13.21 0.13 4.31
CA SER A 28 11.95 0.60 4.86
C SER A 28 11.22 1.27 3.72
N LYS A 29 10.06 0.72 3.35
CA LYS A 29 9.18 1.32 2.34
C LYS A 29 8.98 2.80 2.63
N PRO A 30 9.03 3.68 1.61
CA PRO A 30 8.89 5.11 1.82
C PRO A 30 7.52 5.45 2.46
N PRO A 31 7.43 6.54 3.24
CA PRO A 31 6.14 7.03 3.71
C PRO A 31 5.28 7.46 2.52
N VAL A 32 3.97 7.43 2.69
CA VAL A 32 2.99 7.84 1.66
C VAL A 32 1.99 8.80 2.26
N GLU A 33 1.45 9.70 1.44
CA GLU A 33 0.47 10.71 1.88
C GLU A 33 -0.73 10.68 0.94
N LEU A 34 -1.94 10.54 1.49
CA LEU A 34 -3.20 10.53 0.74
C LEU A 34 -3.66 11.96 0.47
N THR A 35 -3.87 12.31 -0.80
CA THR A 35 -4.29 13.66 -1.21
C THR A 35 -5.79 13.73 -1.41
N SER A 36 -6.32 12.95 -2.34
CA SER A 36 -7.73 12.98 -2.73
C SER A 36 -8.29 11.60 -3.00
N VAL A 37 -9.62 11.51 -2.93
CA VAL A 37 -10.36 10.35 -3.42
C VAL A 37 -11.53 10.86 -4.26
N LYS A 38 -11.84 10.16 -5.35
CA LYS A 38 -12.99 10.46 -6.21
C LYS A 38 -13.67 9.17 -6.61
N PHE A 39 -15.00 9.20 -6.68
CA PHE A 39 -15.78 8.14 -7.30
C PHE A 39 -15.92 8.46 -8.77
N VAL A 40 -15.69 7.48 -9.61
CA VAL A 40 -15.80 7.62 -11.06
C VAL A 40 -16.78 6.56 -11.55
N ASP A 41 -17.84 7.03 -12.19
CA ASP A 41 -18.78 6.20 -12.91
C ASP A 41 -18.46 6.23 -14.41
N ASN A 42 -18.81 5.14 -15.10
CA ASN A 42 -18.82 5.05 -16.57
C ASN A 42 -17.51 5.44 -17.29
N LEU A 43 -16.35 4.95 -16.81
CA LEU A 43 -15.05 5.18 -17.47
C LEU A 43 -14.93 4.56 -18.87
N ASP A 44 -15.70 3.52 -19.16
CA ASP A 44 -15.82 2.92 -20.49
C ASP A 44 -17.29 2.70 -20.80
N GLY A 45 -17.80 3.38 -21.84
CA GLY A 45 -19.19 3.38 -22.29
C GLY A 45 -19.70 2.05 -22.85
N GLY A 46 -19.53 0.94 -22.11
CA GLY A 46 -20.04 -0.38 -22.49
C GLY A 46 -19.49 -1.57 -21.69
N SER A 47 -18.36 -1.44 -20.98
CA SER A 47 -17.80 -2.53 -20.18
C SER A 47 -18.31 -2.43 -18.73
N GLY A 48 -19.25 -3.30 -18.35
CA GLY A 48 -19.76 -3.40 -16.97
C GLY A 48 -18.70 -3.72 -15.91
N ASN A 49 -17.45 -3.99 -16.31
CA ASN A 49 -16.33 -4.22 -15.41
C ASN A 49 -15.68 -2.93 -14.88
N PHE A 50 -16.01 -1.75 -15.42
CA PHE A 50 -15.45 -0.46 -14.98
C PHE A 50 -16.54 0.57 -14.63
N ASP A 51 -17.75 0.10 -14.33
CA ASP A 51 -18.89 0.97 -14.04
C ASP A 51 -18.81 1.64 -12.66
N ARG A 52 -18.05 1.06 -11.72
CA ARG A 52 -17.92 1.54 -10.34
C ARG A 52 -16.46 1.57 -9.90
N MET A 53 -15.82 2.72 -10.08
CA MET A 53 -14.42 2.92 -9.77
C MET A 53 -14.24 3.95 -8.66
N ILE A 54 -13.18 3.76 -7.88
CA ILE A 54 -12.65 4.75 -6.94
C ILE A 54 -11.23 5.10 -7.37
N GLN A 55 -10.97 6.39 -7.54
CA GLN A 55 -9.67 6.96 -7.80
C GLN A 55 -9.08 7.44 -6.47
N ILE A 56 -7.95 6.86 -6.06
CA ILE A 56 -7.23 7.19 -4.83
C ILE A 56 -5.92 7.84 -5.23
N CYS A 57 -5.72 9.11 -4.88
CA CYS A 57 -4.51 9.85 -5.22
C CYS A 57 -3.60 10.02 -4.00
N PHE A 58 -2.31 9.94 -4.27
CA PHE A 58 -1.22 10.18 -3.34
C PHE A 58 -0.56 11.51 -3.67
N LYS A 59 0.25 12.02 -2.75
CA LYS A 59 1.04 13.22 -2.98
C LYS A 59 2.13 12.99 -4.03
N GLU A 60 2.75 11.82 -3.96
CA GLU A 60 3.78 11.35 -4.88
C GLU A 60 3.39 9.96 -5.41
N PRO A 61 3.87 9.56 -6.60
CA PRO A 61 3.65 8.21 -7.12
C PRO A 61 4.20 7.13 -6.18
N LEU A 62 3.52 5.98 -6.13
CA LEU A 62 3.98 4.86 -5.32
C LEU A 62 5.22 4.23 -5.96
N THR A 63 6.30 4.13 -5.21
CA THR A 63 7.56 3.49 -5.64
C THR A 63 7.72 2.06 -5.09
N ALA A 64 6.81 1.62 -4.22
CA ALA A 64 6.77 0.28 -3.65
C ALA A 64 5.33 -0.25 -3.57
N GLU A 65 5.18 -1.57 -3.41
CA GLU A 65 3.87 -2.17 -3.13
C GLU A 65 3.45 -1.88 -1.68
N TYR A 66 2.20 -1.48 -1.47
CA TYR A 66 1.59 -1.28 -0.15
C TYR A 66 0.31 -2.10 -0.05
N TYR A 67 -0.23 -2.26 1.15
CA TYR A 67 -1.59 -2.77 1.34
C TYR A 67 -2.49 -1.65 1.79
N HIS A 68 -3.67 -1.49 1.19
CA HIS A 68 -4.65 -0.52 1.66
C HIS A 68 -5.95 -1.19 2.08
N LYS A 69 -6.58 -0.61 3.10
CA LYS A 69 -7.95 -0.91 3.51
C LYS A 69 -8.80 0.32 3.26
N ILE A 70 -10.03 0.08 2.84
CA ILE A 70 -11.05 1.13 2.72
C ILE A 70 -12.27 0.79 3.57
N LYS A 71 -12.96 1.83 4.01
CA LYS A 71 -14.31 1.75 4.55
C LYS A 71 -15.12 2.90 3.97
N ILE A 72 -16.10 2.57 3.14
CA ILE A 72 -17.01 3.50 2.50
C ILE A 72 -18.35 3.41 3.19
N ILE A 73 -18.95 4.57 3.51
CA ILE A 73 -20.29 4.69 4.07
C ILE A 73 -21.09 5.64 3.19
N THR A 74 -22.24 5.20 2.70
CA THR A 74 -23.15 6.04 1.90
C THR A 74 -24.11 6.84 2.79
N HIS A 75 -24.83 7.82 2.24
CA HIS A 75 -25.84 8.55 3.02
C HIS A 75 -26.99 7.65 3.51
N GLN A 76 -27.28 6.54 2.83
CA GLN A 76 -28.24 5.52 3.26
C GLN A 76 -27.63 4.51 4.25
N SER A 77 -26.43 4.79 4.78
CA SER A 77 -25.72 3.93 5.74
C SER A 77 -25.33 2.55 5.19
N TYR A 78 -25.32 2.36 3.87
CA TYR A 78 -24.70 1.18 3.28
C TYR A 78 -23.19 1.25 3.48
N LYS A 79 -22.58 0.11 3.82
CA LYS A 79 -21.16 0.01 4.14
C LYS A 79 -20.48 -0.98 3.20
N LEU A 80 -19.35 -0.56 2.64
CA LEU A 80 -18.40 -1.45 1.99
C LEU A 80 -17.06 -1.28 2.68
N ASP A 81 -16.48 -2.39 3.08
CA ASP A 81 -15.12 -2.43 3.59
C ASP A 81 -14.36 -3.60 2.96
N GLY A 82 -13.06 -3.41 2.84
CA GLY A 82 -12.18 -4.40 2.24
C GLY A 82 -10.78 -3.86 2.12
N GLY A 83 -9.86 -4.70 1.64
CA GLY A 83 -8.48 -4.28 1.43
C GLY A 83 -7.80 -5.06 0.33
N THR A 84 -6.95 -4.36 -0.43
CA THR A 84 -6.24 -4.93 -1.58
C THR A 84 -4.84 -4.33 -1.64
N PRO A 85 -3.89 -4.95 -2.36
CA PRO A 85 -2.57 -4.36 -2.57
C PRO A 85 -2.64 -3.15 -3.52
N LEU A 86 -1.84 -2.13 -3.23
CA LEU A 86 -1.51 -1.02 -4.11
C LEU A 86 -0.11 -1.24 -4.69
N ARG A 87 -0.04 -1.47 -5.99
CA ARG A 87 1.23 -1.60 -6.71
C ARG A 87 1.56 -0.32 -7.48
N PRO A 88 2.86 0.03 -7.60
CA PRO A 88 3.34 1.03 -8.55
C PRO A 88 2.79 0.75 -9.95
N LEU A 89 2.43 1.81 -10.67
CA LEU A 89 1.90 1.69 -12.03
C LEU A 89 3.07 1.50 -13.00
N ALA A 90 3.26 0.27 -13.49
CA ALA A 90 4.37 -0.03 -14.40
C ALA A 90 4.28 0.71 -15.74
N SER A 91 3.07 0.97 -16.23
CA SER A 91 2.82 1.67 -17.50
C SER A 91 2.88 3.19 -17.39
N ASP A 92 2.74 3.74 -16.18
CA ASP A 92 2.61 5.17 -15.93
C ASP A 92 3.19 5.50 -14.54
N PRO A 93 4.52 5.43 -14.37
CA PRO A 93 5.18 5.50 -13.06
C PRO A 93 5.08 6.88 -12.41
N ASP A 94 4.78 7.93 -13.18
CA ASP A 94 4.65 9.30 -12.69
C ASP A 94 3.22 9.62 -12.21
N ASN A 95 2.28 8.68 -12.40
CA ASN A 95 0.90 8.87 -12.00
C ASN A 95 0.70 8.53 -10.52
N ASN A 96 0.30 9.55 -9.78
CA ASN A 96 0.06 9.47 -8.34
C ASN A 96 -1.36 8.99 -7.99
N CYS A 97 -2.22 8.71 -8.98
CA CYS A 97 -3.59 8.28 -8.77
C CYS A 97 -3.81 6.82 -9.19
N HIS A 98 -4.35 6.02 -8.27
CA HIS A 98 -4.72 4.64 -8.51
C HIS A 98 -6.22 4.49 -8.70
N LEU A 99 -6.60 3.94 -9.84
CA LEU A 99 -7.97 3.56 -10.10
C LEU A 99 -8.23 2.12 -9.60
N ARG A 100 -9.28 1.94 -8.80
CA ARG A 100 -9.67 0.64 -8.23
C ARG A 100 -11.13 0.36 -8.47
N ASN A 101 -11.45 -0.87 -8.87
CA ASN A 101 -12.83 -1.31 -8.97
C ASN A 101 -13.40 -1.58 -7.58
N LEU A 102 -14.55 -0.99 -7.25
CA LEU A 102 -15.21 -1.17 -5.95
C LEU A 102 -15.61 -2.62 -5.68
N TYR A 103 -15.91 -3.41 -6.72
CA TYR A 103 -16.21 -4.82 -6.56
C TYR A 103 -15.03 -5.65 -6.02
N ASN A 104 -13.80 -5.14 -6.10
CA ASN A 104 -12.62 -5.82 -5.55
C ASN A 104 -12.60 -5.83 -4.02
N TYR A 105 -13.47 -5.04 -3.38
CA TYR A 105 -13.62 -5.03 -1.93
C TYR A 105 -14.75 -5.96 -1.44
N ILE A 106 -15.47 -6.64 -2.35
CA ILE A 106 -16.42 -7.68 -1.96
C ILE A 106 -15.64 -8.91 -1.50
N HIS A 107 -15.99 -9.44 -0.34
CA HIS A 107 -15.44 -10.66 0.24
C HIS A 107 -16.55 -11.64 0.64
N ARG A 108 -16.17 -12.81 1.15
CA ARG A 108 -17.10 -13.90 1.49
C ARG A 108 -18.21 -13.49 2.47
N ASP A 109 -17.90 -12.57 3.37
CA ASP A 109 -18.82 -12.11 4.42
C ASP A 109 -19.62 -10.86 4.01
N SER A 110 -19.42 -10.38 2.77
CA SER A 110 -20.24 -9.29 2.23
C SER A 110 -21.70 -9.74 2.06
N PRO A 111 -22.68 -8.84 2.23
CA PRO A 111 -24.09 -9.18 2.13
C PRO A 111 -24.47 -9.69 0.72
N LEU A 112 -25.49 -10.55 0.66
CA LEU A 112 -26.07 -10.96 -0.61
C LEU A 112 -26.50 -9.73 -1.42
N GLY A 113 -26.19 -9.72 -2.71
CA GLY A 113 -26.47 -8.57 -3.58
C GLY A 113 -25.48 -7.41 -3.45
N ALA A 114 -24.33 -7.55 -2.78
CA ALA A 114 -23.32 -6.49 -2.63
C ALA A 114 -22.93 -5.79 -3.94
N ARG A 115 -22.82 -6.52 -5.06
CA ARG A 115 -22.56 -5.92 -6.38
C ARG A 115 -23.65 -4.92 -6.79
N GLN A 116 -24.91 -5.31 -6.62
CA GLN A 116 -26.05 -4.45 -6.93
C GLN A 116 -26.11 -3.25 -5.98
N MET A 117 -25.85 -3.45 -4.69
CA MET A 117 -25.78 -2.36 -3.71
C MET A 117 -24.67 -1.35 -4.03
N ILE A 118 -23.48 -1.83 -4.43
CA ILE A 118 -22.40 -0.94 -4.90
C ILE A 118 -22.85 -0.17 -6.14
N LYS A 119 -23.51 -0.85 -7.09
CA LYS A 119 -24.02 -0.20 -8.28
C LYS A 119 -25.03 0.91 -7.95
N ASP A 120 -25.96 0.64 -7.05
CA ASP A 120 -27.07 1.56 -6.76
C ASP A 120 -26.67 2.71 -5.84
N TYR A 121 -25.77 2.46 -4.88
CA TYR A 121 -25.46 3.44 -3.83
C TYR A 121 -24.06 4.05 -3.90
N MET A 122 -23.09 3.40 -4.55
CA MET A 122 -21.71 3.92 -4.60
C MET A 122 -21.46 4.76 -5.85
N VAL A 123 -22.19 5.86 -5.92
CA VAL A 123 -22.15 6.86 -6.99
C VAL A 123 -21.65 8.21 -6.46
N PRO A 124 -21.07 9.07 -7.32
CA PRO A 124 -20.67 10.42 -6.92
C PRO A 124 -21.84 11.20 -6.28
N GLY A 125 -21.57 11.93 -5.20
CA GLY A 125 -22.57 12.70 -4.47
C GLY A 125 -23.47 11.89 -3.53
N ASN A 126 -23.30 10.55 -3.44
CA ASN A 126 -24.02 9.71 -2.50
C ASN A 126 -23.14 9.12 -1.38
N ILE A 127 -21.89 9.56 -1.28
CA ILE A 127 -20.92 9.01 -0.34
C ILE A 127 -20.77 9.94 0.86
N ASN A 128 -21.21 9.47 2.02
CA ASN A 128 -21.07 10.21 3.27
C ASN A 128 -19.61 10.24 3.73
N GLN A 129 -18.95 9.07 3.77
CA GLN A 129 -17.59 8.96 4.30
C GLN A 129 -16.77 7.90 3.57
N VAL A 130 -15.47 8.17 3.42
CA VAL A 130 -14.46 7.19 3.01
C VAL A 130 -13.26 7.28 3.93
N LEU A 131 -12.99 6.22 4.68
CA LEU A 131 -11.75 6.04 5.41
C LEU A 131 -10.80 5.20 4.55
N ILE A 132 -9.61 5.71 4.27
CA ILE A 132 -8.53 4.97 3.62
C ILE A 132 -7.38 4.84 4.60
N GLN A 133 -6.91 3.61 4.79
CA GLN A 133 -5.78 3.25 5.62
C GLN A 133 -4.75 2.52 4.78
N VAL A 134 -3.50 2.96 4.81
CA VAL A 134 -2.38 2.36 4.06
C VAL A 134 -1.39 1.76 5.04
N TYR A 135 -0.91 0.56 4.72
CA TYR A 135 0.02 -0.23 5.50
C TYR A 135 1.21 -0.62 4.63
N LYS A 136 2.38 -0.82 5.27
CA LYS A 136 3.55 -1.36 4.55
C LYS A 136 3.26 -2.75 3.98
N GLU A 137 2.57 -3.60 4.75
CA GLU A 137 2.18 -4.95 4.37
C GLU A 137 0.73 -5.22 4.81
N LYS A 138 0.14 -6.33 4.36
CA LYS A 138 -1.18 -6.75 4.84
C LYS A 138 -1.15 -6.96 6.37
N PRO A 139 -1.94 -6.19 7.15
CA PRO A 139 -1.90 -6.29 8.61
C PRO A 139 -2.44 -7.65 9.08
N GLN A 140 -1.82 -8.22 10.11
CA GLN A 140 -2.21 -9.50 10.73
C GLN A 140 -2.92 -9.31 12.09
N GLY A 141 -3.06 -8.07 12.55
CA GLY A 141 -3.75 -7.76 13.80
C GLY A 141 -3.78 -6.27 14.09
N LYS A 142 -2.90 -5.84 15.02
CA LYS A 142 -2.89 -4.50 15.63
C LYS A 142 -1.89 -3.53 14.98
N GLU A 143 -1.38 -3.85 13.81
CA GLU A 143 -0.51 -2.94 13.09
C GLU A 143 -1.25 -1.63 12.80
N LEU A 144 -0.56 -0.51 13.01
CA LEU A 144 -1.11 0.81 12.72
C LEU A 144 -0.85 1.16 11.25
N PRO A 145 -1.78 1.88 10.59
CA PRO A 145 -1.53 2.37 9.26
C PRO A 145 -0.37 3.37 9.26
N ILE A 146 0.42 3.36 8.18
CA ILE A 146 1.47 4.37 7.93
C ILE A 146 0.89 5.67 7.39
N ALA A 147 -0.31 5.61 6.83
CA ALA A 147 -1.08 6.77 6.38
C ALA A 147 -2.57 6.48 6.53
N GLU A 148 -3.31 7.44 7.04
CA GLU A 148 -4.76 7.34 7.20
C GLU A 148 -5.39 8.68 6.82
N LYS A 149 -6.51 8.64 6.10
CA LYS A 149 -7.31 9.83 5.81
C LYS A 149 -8.78 9.50 5.73
N LEU A 150 -9.59 10.34 6.38
CA LEU A 150 -11.05 10.33 6.29
C LEU A 150 -11.48 11.44 5.33
N PHE A 151 -12.18 11.05 4.27
CA PHE A 151 -12.86 11.94 3.35
C PHE A 151 -14.35 11.92 3.65
N LYS A 152 -15.04 13.05 3.46
CA LYS A 152 -16.46 13.20 3.74
C LYS A 152 -17.15 13.88 2.57
N ASP A 153 -18.44 13.59 2.41
CA ASP A 153 -19.36 14.24 1.48
C ASP A 153 -18.82 14.24 0.03
N LEU A 154 -18.72 13.06 -0.58
CA LEU A 154 -18.16 12.78 -1.91
C LEU A 154 -19.20 12.30 -2.93
#